data_AF-A0A842SDB2-F1
#
_entry.id   AF-A0A842SDB2-F1
#
_cell.length_a   1.000
_cell.length_b   1.000
_cell.length_c   1.000
_cell.angle_alpha   90.00
_cell.angle_beta   90.00
_cell.angle_gamma   90.00
#
_symmetry.space_group_name_H-M   'P 1'
#
loop_
_entity.id
_entity.type
_entity.pdbx_description
1 polymer ?
#
loop_
_entity_poly.entity_id
_entity_poly.type
_entity_poly.pdbx_seq_one_letter_code
_entity_poly.pdbx_strand_id
1 'polypeptide(L)'
;MTYQFPTKTIYKKRLCYNCGRKINFGEFIVRNSNLSNMRLRKLWESDSLEFYCCLCYDNYQKKKDLEKKIQNLSDLEYDVIKIIENRIHKRLQIQGNLRYDSIGFTINGNAITGLSLFKMSLDEYPKQINLLKSLEYLNLSWNYISYLPKSISHLKNLQSLDLVGNNLVNLPASISSLYSLEVLDLSFNNLEKLPEDVLKMDSLQILKLIRNKIMYLPSSISQIEEKGLRILL
;
A
#
# COMPACT_ATOMS: atom_id res chain seq x y z
N MET A 1 -32.39 -22.06 -33.97
CA MET A 1 -31.23 -21.97 -34.89
C MET A 1 -29.97 -21.86 -34.06
N THR A 2 -29.16 -22.91 -34.02
CA THR A 2 -27.84 -22.93 -33.39
C THR A 2 -26.92 -22.02 -34.20
N TYR A 3 -26.62 -20.83 -33.68
CA TYR A 3 -25.64 -19.93 -34.30
C TYR A 3 -24.26 -20.58 -34.18
N GLN A 4 -23.78 -21.17 -35.28
CA GLN A 4 -22.37 -21.52 -35.41
C GLN A 4 -21.55 -20.23 -35.43
N PHE A 5 -20.65 -20.08 -34.46
CA PHE A 5 -19.63 -19.04 -34.52
C PHE A 5 -18.73 -19.30 -35.74
N PRO A 6 -18.42 -18.29 -36.56
CA PRO A 6 -17.50 -18.45 -37.67
C PRO A 6 -16.16 -18.94 -37.14
N THR A 7 -15.58 -19.94 -37.79
CA THR A 7 -14.23 -20.42 -37.52
C THR A 7 -13.23 -19.25 -37.55
N LYS A 8 -12.28 -19.24 -36.62
CA LYS A 8 -11.29 -18.18 -36.27
C LYS A 8 -10.56 -17.46 -37.43
N THR A 9 -10.71 -17.90 -38.67
CA THR A 9 -9.91 -17.52 -39.84
C THR A 9 -10.53 -16.48 -40.77
N ILE A 10 -11.80 -16.10 -40.61
CA ILE A 10 -12.50 -15.27 -41.63
C ILE A 10 -12.39 -13.75 -41.37
N TYR A 11 -12.23 -13.31 -40.12
CA TYR A 11 -12.24 -11.87 -39.81
C TYR A 11 -10.86 -11.23 -39.77
N LYS A 12 -10.75 -10.03 -40.39
CA LYS A 12 -9.57 -9.17 -40.28
C LYS A 12 -9.28 -8.89 -38.80
N LYS A 13 -8.04 -9.14 -38.37
CA LYS A 13 -7.56 -8.78 -37.03
C LYS A 13 -7.54 -7.25 -36.90
N ARG A 14 -7.96 -6.73 -35.74
CA ARG A 14 -7.87 -5.31 -35.40
C ARG A 14 -6.72 -5.05 -34.44
N LEU A 15 -6.39 -3.79 -34.23
CA LEU A 15 -5.49 -3.36 -33.15
C LEU A 15 -6.34 -2.87 -31.98
N CYS A 16 -5.94 -3.25 -30.76
CA CYS A 16 -6.49 -2.69 -29.54
C CYS A 16 -6.23 -1.19 -29.53
N TYR A 17 -7.27 -0.39 -29.34
CA TYR A 17 -7.18 1.07 -29.31
C TYR A 17 -6.16 1.57 -28.28
N ASN A 18 -6.14 0.97 -27.07
CA ASN A 18 -5.25 1.44 -26.00
C ASN A 18 -3.78 0.98 -26.10
N CYS A 19 -3.51 -0.26 -26.53
CA CYS A 19 -2.15 -0.83 -26.49
C CYS A 19 -1.59 -1.27 -27.84
N GLY A 20 -2.33 -1.10 -28.93
CA GLY A 20 -1.92 -1.51 -30.27
C GLY A 20 -1.79 -3.02 -30.48
N ARG A 21 -2.10 -3.87 -29.49
CA ARG A 21 -2.04 -5.33 -29.66
C ARG A 21 -3.05 -5.82 -30.67
N LYS A 22 -2.67 -6.79 -31.50
CA LYS A 22 -3.60 -7.47 -32.41
C LYS A 22 -4.67 -8.21 -31.59
N ILE A 23 -5.93 -7.98 -31.93
CA ILE A 23 -7.12 -8.58 -31.33
C ILE A 23 -7.89 -9.37 -32.39
N ASN A 24 -8.29 -10.59 -32.05
CA ASN A 24 -9.15 -11.42 -32.90
C ASN A 24 -10.62 -11.10 -32.63
N PHE A 25 -11.49 -11.42 -33.60
CA PHE A 25 -12.93 -11.30 -33.39
C PHE A 25 -13.38 -12.20 -32.22
N GLY A 26 -13.99 -11.62 -31.20
CA GLY A 26 -14.38 -12.29 -29.95
C GLY A 26 -13.40 -12.11 -28.78
N GLU A 27 -12.20 -11.57 -29.02
CA GLU A 27 -11.19 -11.30 -27.98
C GLU A 27 -11.08 -9.80 -27.65
N PHE A 28 -12.24 -9.12 -27.59
CA PHE A 28 -12.30 -7.67 -27.44
C PHE A 28 -13.50 -7.22 -26.62
N ILE A 29 -13.43 -5.99 -26.13
CA ILE A 29 -14.51 -5.30 -25.44
C ILE A 29 -14.75 -3.94 -26.11
N VAL A 30 -16.02 -3.56 -26.24
CA VAL A 30 -16.46 -2.29 -26.85
C VAL A 30 -16.85 -1.33 -25.74
N ARG A 31 -16.38 -0.08 -25.84
CA ARG A 31 -16.75 0.96 -24.87
C ARG A 31 -18.18 1.45 -25.15
N ASN A 32 -19.04 1.48 -24.12
CA ASN A 32 -20.40 2.05 -24.13
C ASN A 32 -21.38 1.45 -25.17
N SER A 33 -21.75 0.17 -25.06
CA SER A 33 -22.74 -0.34 -26.02
C SER A 33 -23.52 -1.57 -25.54
N ASN A 34 -24.86 -1.48 -25.58
CA ASN A 34 -25.77 -2.64 -25.60
C ASN A 34 -26.05 -2.97 -27.07
N LEU A 35 -25.13 -3.70 -27.73
CA LEU A 35 -25.26 -4.06 -29.14
C LEU A 35 -25.63 -5.53 -29.29
N SER A 36 -26.55 -5.82 -30.21
CA SER A 36 -26.80 -7.19 -30.63
C SER A 36 -25.59 -7.75 -31.39
N ASN A 37 -25.40 -9.08 -31.33
CA ASN A 37 -24.31 -9.78 -32.02
C ASN A 37 -24.25 -9.46 -33.53
N MET A 38 -25.40 -9.26 -34.16
CA MET A 38 -25.49 -8.91 -35.58
C MET A 38 -24.92 -7.51 -35.87
N ARG A 39 -25.17 -6.54 -34.97
CA ARG A 39 -24.69 -5.17 -35.12
C ARG A 39 -23.20 -5.06 -34.78
N LEU A 40 -22.72 -5.82 -33.79
CA LEU A 40 -21.30 -5.94 -33.45
C LEU A 40 -20.46 -6.47 -34.63
N ARG A 41 -20.97 -7.45 -35.38
CA ARG A 41 -20.28 -7.96 -36.59
C ARG A 41 -20.10 -6.86 -37.64
N LYS A 42 -21.17 -6.15 -37.98
CA LYS A 42 -21.11 -5.04 -38.95
C LYS A 42 -20.13 -3.94 -38.51
N LEU A 43 -20.12 -3.63 -37.22
CA LEU A 43 -19.25 -2.60 -36.68
C LEU A 43 -17.79 -3.03 -36.61
N TRP A 44 -17.49 -4.31 -36.37
CA TRP A 44 -16.12 -4.84 -36.42
C TRP A 44 -15.47 -4.72 -37.80
N GLU A 45 -16.27 -4.82 -38.85
CA GLU A 45 -15.76 -4.64 -40.22
C GLU A 45 -15.61 -3.15 -40.59
N SER A 46 -16.13 -2.24 -39.78
CA SER A 46 -16.07 -0.79 -39.98
C SER A 46 -15.07 -0.10 -39.04
N ASP A 47 -14.48 1.02 -39.44
CA ASP A 47 -13.59 1.81 -38.57
C ASP A 47 -14.31 2.74 -37.58
N SER A 48 -15.61 2.51 -37.37
CA SER A 48 -16.48 3.39 -36.59
C SER A 48 -16.39 3.21 -35.07
N LEU A 49 -15.73 2.16 -34.58
CA LEU A 49 -15.63 1.88 -33.15
C LEU A 49 -14.21 1.54 -32.68
N GLU A 50 -13.91 2.00 -31.46
CA GLU A 50 -12.72 1.65 -30.71
C GLU A 50 -12.90 0.30 -30.01
N PHE A 51 -12.02 -0.65 -30.32
CA PHE A 51 -12.01 -1.98 -29.70
C PHE A 51 -10.85 -2.11 -28.73
N TYR A 52 -11.11 -2.60 -27.52
CA TYR A 52 -10.11 -2.77 -26.47
C TYR A 52 -9.83 -4.27 -26.28
N CYS A 53 -8.58 -4.67 -26.09
CA CYS A 53 -8.27 -6.05 -25.70
C CYS A 53 -8.72 -6.29 -24.24
N CYS A 54 -9.00 -7.56 -23.90
CA CYS A 54 -9.46 -7.93 -22.55
C CYS A 54 -8.53 -7.38 -21.46
N LEU A 55 -7.20 -7.48 -21.63
CA LEU A 55 -6.23 -6.97 -20.64
C LEU A 55 -6.32 -5.45 -20.41
N CYS A 56 -6.51 -4.67 -21.48
CA CYS A 56 -6.67 -3.21 -21.34
C CYS A 56 -7.99 -2.86 -20.66
N TYR A 57 -9.05 -3.62 -20.92
CA TYR A 57 -10.33 -3.43 -20.27
C TYR A 57 -10.29 -3.85 -18.78
N ASP A 58 -9.63 -4.96 -18.44
CA ASP A 58 -9.44 -5.38 -17.05
C ASP A 58 -8.66 -4.33 -16.26
N ASN A 59 -7.62 -3.75 -16.87
CA ASN A 59 -6.88 -2.63 -16.28
C ASN A 59 -7.77 -1.37 -16.12
N TYR A 60 -8.65 -1.09 -17.09
CA TYR A 60 -9.61 0.00 -17.00
C TYR A 60 -10.62 -0.20 -15.87
N GLN A 61 -11.18 -1.41 -15.72
CA GLN A 61 -12.11 -1.73 -14.64
C GLN A 61 -11.43 -1.65 -13.27
N LYS A 62 -10.22 -2.21 -13.14
CA LYS A 62 -9.41 -2.05 -11.92
C LYS A 62 -9.21 -0.59 -11.56
N LYS A 63 -8.87 0.26 -12.53
CA LYS A 63 -8.73 1.71 -12.30
C LYS A 63 -10.04 2.34 -11.83
N LYS A 64 -11.17 2.01 -12.46
CA LYS A 64 -12.50 2.52 -12.10
C LYS A 64 -12.93 2.07 -10.70
N ASP A 65 -12.62 0.84 -10.31
CA ASP A 65 -12.92 0.32 -8.98
C ASP A 65 -12.05 0.97 -7.90
N LEU A 66 -10.76 1.23 -8.21
CA LEU A 66 -9.87 1.98 -7.33
C LEU A 66 -10.36 3.43 -7.15
N GLU A 67 -10.79 4.08 -8.23
CA GLU A 67 -11.36 5.44 -8.19
C GLU A 67 -12.63 5.51 -7.31
N LYS A 68 -13.52 4.52 -7.40
CA LYS A 68 -14.68 4.43 -6.50
C LYS A 68 -14.29 4.26 -5.04
N LYS A 69 -13.24 3.48 -4.75
CA LYS A 69 -12.76 3.33 -3.37
C LYS A 69 -12.19 4.63 -2.81
N ILE A 70 -11.50 5.42 -3.63
CA ILE A 70 -11.01 6.75 -3.23
C ILE A 70 -12.18 7.69 -2.89
N GLN A 71 -13.26 7.64 -3.67
CA GLN A 71 -14.44 8.49 -3.45
C GLN A 71 -15.15 8.23 -2.11
N ASN A 72 -14.89 7.09 -1.48
CA ASN A 72 -15.50 6.73 -0.20
C ASN A 72 -14.62 7.08 1.01
N LEU A 73 -13.38 7.53 0.80
CA LEU A 73 -12.54 8.00 1.89
C LEU A 73 -13.10 9.29 2.48
N SER A 74 -12.83 9.53 3.76
CA SER A 74 -13.08 10.85 4.35
C SER A 74 -12.20 11.91 3.67
N ASP A 75 -12.70 13.14 3.57
CA ASP A 75 -11.94 14.28 3.01
C ASP A 75 -10.57 14.41 3.68
N LEU A 76 -10.52 14.20 5.00
CA LEU A 76 -9.29 14.21 5.79
C LEU A 76 -8.26 13.18 5.32
N GLU A 77 -8.65 11.92 5.14
CA GLU A 77 -7.73 10.87 4.72
C GLU A 77 -7.28 11.06 3.26
N TYR A 78 -8.19 11.54 2.41
CA TYR A 78 -7.85 11.90 1.04
C TYR A 78 -6.80 13.02 1.00
N ASP A 79 -6.98 14.07 1.80
CA ASP A 79 -6.05 15.19 1.90
C ASP A 79 -4.67 14.75 2.43
N VAL A 80 -4.64 13.87 3.44
CA VAL A 80 -3.39 13.28 3.94
C VAL A 80 -2.62 12.60 2.80
N ILE A 81 -3.30 11.76 2.01
CA ILE A 81 -2.66 11.10 0.85
C ILE A 81 -2.17 12.13 -0.16
N LYS A 82 -2.95 13.16 -0.48
CA LYS A 82 -2.53 14.21 -1.42
C LYS A 82 -1.31 14.98 -0.95
N ILE A 83 -1.26 15.32 0.33
CA ILE A 83 -0.09 15.99 0.92
C ILE A 83 1.14 15.09 0.83
N ILE A 84 1.01 13.80 1.14
CA ILE A 84 2.12 12.84 1.03
C ILE A 84 2.57 12.69 -0.42
N GLU A 85 1.65 12.48 -1.37
CA GLU A 85 1.96 12.36 -2.80
C GLU A 85 2.73 13.58 -3.34
N ASN A 86 2.33 14.79 -2.92
CA ASN A 86 3.00 16.02 -3.29
C ASN A 86 4.42 16.08 -2.71
N ARG A 87 4.61 15.64 -1.47
CA ARG A 87 5.92 15.60 -0.81
C ARG A 87 6.90 14.62 -1.47
N ILE A 88 6.41 13.45 -1.90
CA ILE A 88 7.25 12.42 -2.52
C ILE A 88 7.33 12.54 -4.05
N HIS A 89 6.66 13.55 -4.63
CA HIS A 89 6.52 13.74 -6.09
C HIS A 89 6.08 12.46 -6.83
N LYS A 90 5.22 11.66 -6.21
CA LYS A 90 4.80 10.36 -6.71
C LYS A 90 3.40 10.02 -6.27
N ARG A 91 2.61 9.49 -7.20
CA ARG A 91 1.27 8.97 -6.89
C ARG A 91 1.34 7.65 -6.15
N LEU A 92 0.59 7.55 -5.06
CA LEU A 92 0.45 6.32 -4.28
C LEU A 92 -0.67 5.48 -4.88
N GLN A 93 -0.38 4.21 -5.14
CA GLN A 93 -1.36 3.27 -5.69
C GLN A 93 -2.16 2.64 -4.55
N ILE A 94 -3.47 2.47 -4.74
CA ILE A 94 -4.25 1.60 -3.85
C ILE A 94 -3.91 0.16 -4.18
N GLN A 95 -3.63 -0.62 -3.14
CA GLN A 95 -3.28 -2.03 -3.24
C GLN A 95 -4.23 -2.88 -2.39
N GLY A 96 -4.43 -4.14 -2.79
CA GLY A 96 -5.21 -5.09 -1.99
C GLY A 96 -4.45 -5.60 -0.77
N ASN A 97 -3.12 -5.59 -0.83
CA ASN A 97 -2.21 -5.90 0.26
C ASN A 97 -0.87 -5.18 0.00
N LEU A 98 -0.16 -4.81 1.05
CA LEU A 98 1.17 -4.20 0.97
C LEU A 98 2.24 -5.25 1.25
N ARG A 99 3.20 -5.36 0.34
CA ARG A 99 4.45 -6.09 0.54
C ARG A 99 5.50 -5.17 1.17
N TYR A 100 6.58 -5.74 1.67
CA TYR A 100 7.68 -5.00 2.31
C TYR A 100 8.35 -3.95 1.39
N ASP A 101 8.27 -4.11 0.08
CA ASP A 101 8.83 -3.22 -0.95
C ASP A 101 7.78 -2.34 -1.64
N SER A 102 6.53 -2.37 -1.16
CA SER A 102 5.42 -1.69 -1.81
C SER A 102 5.46 -0.18 -1.64
N ILE A 103 4.89 0.54 -2.61
CA ILE A 103 4.65 1.98 -2.52
C ILE A 103 3.18 2.22 -2.82
N GLY A 104 2.41 2.61 -1.82
CA GLY A 104 0.97 2.67 -1.92
C GLY A 104 0.28 2.56 -0.59
N PHE A 105 -1.03 2.35 -0.63
CA PHE A 105 -1.86 2.23 0.57
C PHE A 105 -3.00 1.23 0.36
N THR A 106 -3.56 0.71 1.44
CA THR A 106 -4.76 -0.13 1.42
C THR A 106 -5.93 0.63 2.01
N ILE A 107 -7.13 0.26 1.57
CA ILE A 107 -8.39 0.77 2.13
C ILE A 107 -9.20 -0.44 2.58
N ASN A 108 -9.67 -0.40 3.83
CA ASN A 108 -10.68 -1.32 4.33
C ASN A 108 -11.93 -0.53 4.73
N GLY A 109 -13.10 -0.93 4.21
CA GLY A 109 -14.30 -0.11 4.28
C GLY A 109 -14.06 1.27 3.66
N ASN A 110 -14.13 2.30 4.50
CA ASN A 110 -13.95 3.71 4.13
C ASN A 110 -12.72 4.36 4.78
N ALA A 111 -11.76 3.55 5.26
CA ALA A 111 -10.60 4.05 5.98
C ALA A 111 -9.28 3.49 5.44
N ILE A 112 -8.21 4.27 5.55
CA ILE A 112 -6.86 3.84 5.18
C ILE A 112 -6.30 2.98 6.31
N THR A 113 -6.05 1.71 6.01
CA THR A 113 -5.54 0.75 7.00
C THR A 113 -4.08 0.40 6.83
N GLY A 114 -3.50 0.65 5.64
CA GLY A 114 -2.12 0.34 5.36
C GLY A 114 -1.48 1.45 4.54
N LEU A 115 -0.25 1.83 4.87
CA LEU A 115 0.52 2.81 4.11
C LEU A 115 1.97 2.35 4.00
N SER A 116 2.52 2.39 2.78
CA SER A 116 3.91 2.07 2.51
C SER A 116 4.57 3.15 1.67
N LEU A 117 5.64 3.73 2.20
CA LEU A 117 6.51 4.72 1.57
C LEU A 117 7.94 4.16 1.48
N PHE A 118 8.07 2.89 1.10
CA PHE A 118 9.33 2.20 0.94
C PHE A 118 10.25 2.95 -0.02
N LYS A 119 11.48 3.27 0.42
CA LYS A 119 12.54 3.86 -0.41
C LYS A 119 12.09 5.12 -1.16
N MET A 120 11.45 6.04 -0.43
CA MET A 120 10.98 7.34 -0.96
C MET A 120 11.91 8.50 -0.64
N SER A 121 13.13 8.23 -0.15
CA SER A 121 14.12 9.24 0.21
C SER A 121 13.57 10.27 1.20
N LEU A 122 12.76 9.83 2.16
CA LEU A 122 12.22 10.71 3.19
C LEU A 122 13.30 11.05 4.21
N ASP A 123 13.70 12.31 4.28
CA ASP A 123 14.65 12.78 5.31
C ASP A 123 13.97 13.00 6.68
N GLU A 124 12.65 13.14 6.69
CA GLU A 124 11.86 13.25 7.92
C GLU A 124 10.54 12.49 7.83
N TYR A 125 10.02 12.11 9.00
CA TYR A 125 8.69 11.53 9.14
C TYR A 125 7.57 12.50 8.67
N PRO A 126 6.69 12.10 7.75
CA PRO A 126 5.51 12.90 7.37
C PRO A 126 4.45 12.91 8.49
N LYS A 127 4.41 14.00 9.28
CA LYS A 127 3.55 14.12 10.47
C LYS A 127 2.04 13.92 10.18
N GLN A 128 1.60 14.18 8.95
CA GLN A 128 0.22 13.99 8.49
C GLN A 128 -0.24 12.53 8.59
N ILE A 129 0.68 11.56 8.54
CA ILE A 129 0.36 10.13 8.72
C ILE A 129 -0.35 9.90 10.05
N ASN A 130 -0.05 10.68 11.09
CA ASN A 130 -0.66 10.55 12.43
C ASN A 130 -2.15 10.92 12.48
N LEU A 131 -2.72 11.42 11.38
CA LEU A 131 -4.14 11.68 11.22
C LEU A 131 -4.91 10.44 10.74
N LEU A 132 -4.24 9.41 10.20
CA LEU A 132 -4.84 8.16 9.74
C LEU A 132 -5.13 7.23 10.94
N LYS A 133 -6.25 7.46 11.63
CA LYS A 133 -6.57 6.79 12.90
C LYS A 133 -6.81 5.28 12.76
N SER A 134 -7.23 4.84 11.58
CA SER A 134 -7.49 3.43 11.28
C SER A 134 -6.26 2.70 10.73
N LEU A 135 -5.09 3.33 10.73
CA LEU A 135 -3.87 2.73 10.19
C LEU A 135 -3.40 1.56 11.07
N GLU A 136 -3.32 0.38 10.46
CA GLU A 136 -2.88 -0.89 11.06
C GLU A 136 -1.45 -1.25 10.62
N TYR A 137 -1.06 -0.89 9.39
CA TYR A 137 0.28 -1.16 8.84
C TYR A 137 0.96 0.12 8.34
N LEU A 138 2.17 0.39 8.80
CA LEU A 138 2.99 1.50 8.33
C LEU A 138 4.40 1.03 7.99
N ASN A 139 4.77 1.16 6.73
CA ASN A 139 6.12 0.89 6.25
C ASN A 139 6.82 2.16 5.76
N LEU A 140 7.89 2.54 6.46
CA LEU A 140 8.78 3.66 6.15
C LEU A 140 10.22 3.17 5.93
N SER A 141 10.40 1.91 5.57
CA SER A 141 11.72 1.30 5.39
C SER A 141 12.52 1.94 4.24
N TRP A 142 13.85 1.93 4.40
CA TRP A 142 14.84 2.42 3.45
C TRP A 142 14.69 3.90 3.10
N ASN A 143 14.39 4.72 4.11
CA ASN A 143 14.39 6.17 4.02
C ASN A 143 15.58 6.74 4.84
N TYR A 144 15.60 8.04 5.08
CA TYR A 144 16.68 8.71 5.82
C TYR A 144 16.19 9.33 7.14
N ILE A 145 15.06 8.82 7.67
CA ILE A 145 14.39 9.39 8.84
C ILE A 145 15.29 9.28 10.07
N SER A 146 15.57 10.41 10.70
CA SER A 146 16.45 10.50 11.88
C SER A 146 15.71 10.50 13.22
N TYR A 147 14.43 10.85 13.22
CA TYR A 147 13.58 10.84 14.42
C TYR A 147 12.10 10.57 14.09
N LEU A 148 11.38 10.01 15.07
CA LEU A 148 9.92 9.92 15.03
C LEU A 148 9.30 11.00 15.95
N PRO A 149 8.20 11.64 15.54
CA PRO A 149 7.52 12.62 16.39
C PRO A 149 6.76 11.91 17.53
N LYS A 150 6.58 12.61 18.66
CA LYS A 150 5.77 12.09 19.79
C LYS A 150 4.34 11.71 19.36
N SER A 151 3.80 12.40 18.35
CA SER A 151 2.47 12.17 17.78
C SER A 151 2.34 10.85 17.01
N ILE A 152 3.41 10.05 16.84
CA ILE A 152 3.29 8.66 16.36
C ILE A 152 2.32 7.85 17.24
N SER A 153 2.30 8.16 18.54
CA SER A 153 1.40 7.58 19.55
C SER A 153 -0.09 7.76 19.26
N HIS A 154 -0.46 8.58 18.29
CA HIS A 154 -1.84 8.77 17.85
C HIS A 154 -2.37 7.60 17.00
N LEU A 155 -1.48 6.75 16.46
CA LEU A 155 -1.84 5.60 15.63
C LEU A 155 -2.20 4.39 16.50
N LYS A 156 -3.30 4.49 17.26
CA LYS A 156 -3.67 3.49 18.28
C LYS A 156 -3.98 2.10 17.73
N ASN A 157 -4.36 2.01 16.46
CA ASN A 157 -4.67 0.75 15.77
C ASN A 157 -3.47 0.15 15.06
N LEU A 158 -2.29 0.78 15.13
CA LEU A 158 -1.11 0.31 14.42
C LEU A 158 -0.63 -1.02 15.00
N GLN A 159 -0.61 -2.06 14.16
CA GLN A 159 -0.19 -3.42 14.48
C GLN A 159 1.23 -3.72 13.99
N SER A 160 1.64 -3.11 12.87
CA SER A 160 2.99 -3.30 12.32
C SER A 160 3.61 -1.96 11.93
N LEU A 161 4.83 -1.73 12.40
CA LEU A 161 5.64 -0.56 12.09
C LEU A 161 7.03 -0.98 11.59
N ASP A 162 7.26 -0.78 10.29
CA ASP A 162 8.53 -1.09 9.64
C ASP A 162 9.33 0.19 9.39
N LEU A 163 10.49 0.27 10.04
CA LEU A 163 11.43 1.41 9.99
C LEU A 163 12.83 0.96 9.59
N VAL A 164 12.93 -0.19 8.92
CA VAL A 164 14.20 -0.81 8.53
C VAL A 164 15.04 0.15 7.68
N GLY A 165 16.34 0.26 7.94
CA GLY A 165 17.23 1.03 7.06
C GLY A 165 16.93 2.52 7.07
N ASN A 166 16.83 3.11 8.26
CA ASN A 166 16.69 4.55 8.48
C ASN A 166 17.88 5.07 9.31
N ASN A 167 17.84 6.35 9.71
CA ASN A 167 18.90 7.00 10.48
C ASN A 167 18.50 7.23 11.95
N LEU A 168 17.56 6.45 12.49
CA LEU A 168 17.04 6.67 13.85
C LEU A 168 18.15 6.46 14.89
N VAL A 169 18.34 7.46 15.76
CA VAL A 169 19.30 7.41 16.88
C VAL A 169 18.60 7.12 18.21
N ASN A 170 17.34 7.57 18.34
CA ASN A 170 16.50 7.32 19.50
C ASN A 170 15.03 7.14 19.06
N LEU A 171 14.23 6.54 19.92
CA LEU A 171 12.76 6.52 19.79
C LEU A 171 12.12 7.51 20.77
N PRO A 172 10.99 8.14 20.42
CA PRO A 172 10.21 8.89 21.39
C PRO A 172 9.66 7.95 22.45
N ALA A 173 9.67 8.36 23.73
CA ALA A 173 9.10 7.55 24.82
C ALA A 173 7.62 7.18 24.56
N SER A 174 6.88 8.02 23.83
CA SER A 174 5.48 7.77 23.47
C SER A 174 5.27 6.61 22.49
N ILE A 175 6.33 5.98 21.95
CA ILE A 175 6.21 4.76 21.16
C ILE A 175 5.54 3.63 21.96
N SER A 176 5.74 3.58 23.28
CA SER A 176 5.10 2.60 24.17
C SER A 176 3.59 2.75 24.27
N SER A 177 3.03 3.88 23.79
CA SER A 177 1.59 4.12 23.77
C SER A 177 0.89 3.55 22.53
N LEU A 178 1.60 2.81 21.67
CA LEU A 178 1.03 2.06 20.55
C LEU A 178 0.53 0.70 21.04
N TYR A 179 -0.60 0.71 21.74
CA TYR A 179 -1.09 -0.46 22.48
C TYR A 179 -1.45 -1.67 21.60
N SER A 180 -1.71 -1.46 20.31
CA SER A 180 -2.02 -2.54 19.36
C SER A 180 -0.81 -3.04 18.58
N LEU A 181 0.39 -2.49 18.82
CA LEU A 181 1.56 -2.80 18.02
C LEU A 181 2.09 -4.19 18.35
N GLU A 182 2.10 -5.07 17.37
CA GLU A 182 2.55 -6.46 17.46
C GLU A 182 3.97 -6.63 16.92
N VAL A 183 4.29 -5.91 15.84
CA VAL A 183 5.59 -5.99 15.15
C VAL A 183 6.21 -4.61 15.04
N LEU A 184 7.44 -4.49 15.55
CA LEU A 184 8.27 -3.30 15.41
C LEU A 184 9.63 -3.68 14.82
N ASP A 185 9.87 -3.31 13.56
CA ASP A 185 11.15 -3.55 12.90
C ASP A 185 11.97 -2.26 12.81
N LEU A 186 13.03 -2.20 13.60
CA LEU A 186 13.98 -1.09 13.69
C LEU A 186 15.37 -1.50 13.18
N SER A 187 15.47 -2.61 12.46
CA SER A 187 16.74 -3.12 11.96
C SER A 187 17.45 -2.09 11.08
N PHE A 188 18.78 -2.12 11.03
CA PHE A 188 19.60 -1.21 10.23
C PHE A 188 19.32 0.28 10.54
N ASN A 189 19.39 0.64 11.82
CA ASN A 189 19.33 2.03 12.29
C ASN A 189 20.58 2.35 13.13
N ASN A 190 20.60 3.51 13.79
CA ASN A 190 21.69 3.97 14.66
C ASN A 190 21.27 4.02 16.13
N LEU A 191 20.30 3.21 16.56
CA LEU A 191 19.77 3.28 17.92
C LEU A 191 20.86 2.90 18.93
N GLU A 192 21.06 3.76 19.93
CA GLU A 192 22.02 3.51 21.02
C GLU A 192 21.33 2.93 22.26
N LYS A 193 20.04 3.24 22.42
CA LYS A 193 19.20 2.80 23.54
C LYS A 193 17.74 2.69 23.10
N LEU A 194 16.98 1.96 23.90
CA LEU A 194 15.52 1.90 23.80
C LEU A 194 14.87 2.68 24.96
N PRO A 195 13.64 3.20 24.77
CA PRO A 195 12.83 3.70 25.88
C PRO A 195 12.53 2.59 26.92
N GLU A 196 12.52 2.92 28.21
CA GLU A 196 12.26 1.96 29.29
C GLU A 196 10.96 1.17 29.13
N ASP A 197 9.92 1.79 28.57
CA ASP A 197 8.60 1.19 28.47
C ASP A 197 8.35 0.46 27.14
N VAL A 198 9.32 0.41 26.20
CA VAL A 198 9.09 -0.26 24.91
C VAL A 198 8.87 -1.77 25.09
N LEU A 199 9.53 -2.37 26.08
CA LEU A 199 9.39 -3.80 26.40
C LEU A 199 8.15 -4.09 27.25
N LYS A 200 7.46 -3.05 27.73
CA LYS A 200 6.22 -3.19 28.51
C LYS A 200 4.98 -3.20 27.63
N MET A 201 5.09 -2.91 26.34
CA MET A 201 3.98 -2.90 25.39
C MET A 201 3.31 -4.28 25.36
N ASP A 202 2.03 -4.35 25.73
CA ASP A 202 1.33 -5.62 25.96
C ASP A 202 1.13 -6.45 24.69
N SER A 203 0.86 -5.79 23.56
CA SER A 203 0.62 -6.48 22.29
C SER A 203 1.90 -6.79 21.52
N LEU A 204 3.06 -6.26 21.94
CA LEU A 204 4.30 -6.40 21.17
C LEU A 204 4.81 -7.84 21.25
N GLN A 205 4.87 -8.49 20.09
CA GLN A 205 5.28 -9.89 19.95
C GLN A 205 6.67 -10.01 19.31
N ILE A 206 7.02 -9.09 18.41
CA ILE A 206 8.28 -9.12 17.66
C ILE A 206 8.91 -7.73 17.68
N LEU A 207 10.12 -7.65 18.24
CA LEU A 207 10.98 -6.46 18.21
C LEU A 207 12.29 -6.80 17.50
N LYS A 208 12.58 -6.14 16.39
CA LYS A 208 13.82 -6.36 15.64
C LYS A 208 14.72 -5.14 15.70
N LEU A 209 15.97 -5.38 16.08
CA LEU A 209 16.99 -4.38 16.38
C LEU A 209 18.31 -4.70 15.66
N ILE A 210 18.30 -5.68 14.76
CA ILE A 210 19.46 -6.14 14.00
C ILE A 210 20.22 -4.96 13.41
N ARG A 211 21.54 -4.93 13.60
CA ARG A 211 22.41 -3.85 13.08
C ARG A 211 21.99 -2.46 13.58
N ASN A 212 21.89 -2.32 14.90
CA ASN A 212 21.88 -1.04 15.62
C ASN A 212 23.17 -0.87 16.45
N LYS A 213 23.22 0.15 17.30
CA LYS A 213 24.33 0.45 18.22
C LYS A 213 23.93 0.23 19.69
N ILE A 214 22.92 -0.60 19.94
CA ILE A 214 22.39 -0.85 21.28
C ILE A 214 23.40 -1.67 22.07
N MET A 215 23.91 -1.11 23.16
CA MET A 215 24.83 -1.81 24.07
C MET A 215 24.10 -2.50 25.23
N TYR A 216 22.97 -1.93 25.66
CA TYR A 216 22.21 -2.41 26.81
C TYR A 216 20.73 -2.37 26.50
N LEU A 217 20.00 -3.38 26.96
CA LEU A 217 18.55 -3.37 26.94
C LEU A 217 18.01 -2.68 28.22
N PRO A 218 16.81 -2.09 28.17
CA PRO A 218 16.19 -1.45 29.33
C PRO A 218 16.01 -2.41 30.51
N SER A 219 15.85 -1.83 31.71
CA SER A 219 15.66 -2.61 32.94
C SER A 219 14.41 -3.50 32.94
N SER A 220 13.42 -3.15 32.11
CA SER A 220 12.19 -3.92 31.87
C SER A 220 12.38 -5.26 31.15
N ILE A 221 13.60 -5.61 30.74
CA ILE A 221 13.92 -6.88 30.09
C ILE A 221 13.49 -8.12 30.90
N SER A 222 13.50 -8.02 32.24
CA SER A 222 13.08 -9.12 33.12
C SER A 222 11.61 -9.52 32.96
N GLN A 223 10.77 -8.66 32.36
CA GLN A 223 9.33 -8.90 32.16
C GLN A 223 9.03 -9.64 30.85
N ILE A 224 10.04 -9.93 30.03
CA ILE A 224 9.84 -10.50 28.69
C ILE A 224 9.53 -11.99 28.71
N GLU A 225 10.15 -12.76 29.61
CA GLU A 225 9.99 -14.22 29.67
C GLU A 225 8.52 -14.63 29.87
N GLU A 226 7.75 -13.82 30.58
CA GLU A 226 6.32 -14.04 30.82
C GLU A 226 5.44 -13.68 29.60
N LYS A 227 5.89 -12.77 28.72
CA LYS A 227 5.11 -12.25 27.58
C LYS A 227 5.38 -12.97 26.26
N GLY A 228 6.44 -13.75 26.15
CA GLY A 228 6.81 -14.44 24.89
C GLY A 228 7.25 -13.50 23.76
N LEU A 229 7.61 -12.24 24.09
CA LEU A 229 8.15 -11.26 23.14
C LEU A 229 9.49 -11.75 22.58
N ARG A 230 9.59 -11.79 21.24
CA ARG A 230 10.79 -12.17 20.51
C ARG A 230 11.61 -10.93 20.16
N ILE A 231 12.82 -10.82 20.73
CA ILE A 231 13.79 -9.78 20.36
C ILE A 231 14.84 -10.37 19.42
N LEU A 232 15.03 -9.74 18.26
CA LEU A 232 16.13 -10.05 17.33
C LEU A 232 17.16 -8.91 17.41
N LEU A 233 18.40 -9.22 17.81
CA LEU A 233 19.50 -8.26 17.99
C LEU A 233 20.53 -8.34 16.85
#